data_AF-A0A925E8Q9-F1
#
_entry.id   AF-A0A925E8Q9-F1
#
_cell.length_a   1.000
_cell.length_b   1.000
_cell.length_c   1.000
_cell.angle_alpha   90.00
_cell.angle_beta   90.00
_cell.angle_gamma   90.00
#
_symmetry.space_group_name_H-M   'P 1'
#
loop_
_entity.id
_entity.type
_entity.pdbx_description
1 polymer ?
#
loop_
_entity_poly.entity_id
_entity_poly.type
_entity_poly.pdbx_seq_one_letter_code
_entity_poly.pdbx_strand_id
1 'polypeptide(L)'
;NPHLVSYMESHDEERLMYKNLTSGNSSNPSHNVKDLNTALRRIEICAGFFLTAPGPKMIWEFGELGYDFSINRCVDGSVNNNCRLDNKPIRWDYKDVIPRKRLYDIYSSLNKLRFHPWYKDVFIANNINLTRSLGGAFKTMTIRSATDSSVLCIVGNFDVAAQTGTFSFPFGGTWYDYLNGGTFTATGSAQNILLQPGEFHVYLNRNLVNAVVTPVTTTTTPGNQLKAMVYPNPWQSNSVLELYVPQGGKVQVDLLNNIGQQVTTIFSGNLSRGKHSLPLSDKINNLPAGIWILNVQSQNKATPVKLVIQ
;
A
#
# COMPACT_ATOMS: atom_id res chain seq x y z
N ASN A 1 9.16 -17.23 0.47
CA ASN A 1 7.98 -17.66 1.22
C ASN A 1 7.02 -16.47 1.28
N PRO A 2 5.82 -16.54 0.67
CA PRO A 2 4.86 -15.43 0.60
C PRO A 2 4.23 -15.06 1.95
N HIS A 3 4.54 -15.78 3.04
CA HIS A 3 4.02 -15.50 4.38
C HIS A 3 4.97 -14.67 5.26
N LEU A 4 6.16 -14.30 4.76
CA LEU A 4 7.12 -13.49 5.52
C LEU A 4 6.83 -11.99 5.34
N VAL A 5 6.85 -11.25 6.44
CA VAL A 5 6.88 -9.78 6.40
C VAL A 5 8.30 -9.36 6.04
N SER A 6 8.50 -9.03 4.76
CA SER A 6 9.77 -8.48 4.29
C SER A 6 9.78 -6.96 4.44
N TYR A 7 10.96 -6.39 4.65
CA TYR A 7 11.21 -4.95 4.73
C TYR A 7 12.53 -4.61 4.03
N MET A 8 12.67 -3.35 3.60
CA MET A 8 13.96 -2.80 3.10
C MET A 8 14.71 -2.04 4.19
N GLU A 9 13.98 -1.57 5.19
CA GLU A 9 14.45 -0.77 6.31
C GLU A 9 13.58 -1.09 7.51
N SER A 10 14.11 -0.91 8.71
CA SER A 10 13.37 -1.03 9.96
C SER A 10 13.96 -0.09 11.02
N HIS A 11 13.37 -0.06 12.21
CA HIS A 11 13.94 0.67 13.34
C HIS A 11 15.33 0.14 13.75
N ASP A 12 15.72 -1.07 13.32
CA ASP A 12 16.98 -1.72 13.67
C ASP A 12 18.05 -1.64 12.56
N GLU A 13 17.75 -1.08 11.40
CA GLU A 13 18.70 -0.96 10.29
C GLU A 13 18.82 0.48 9.82
N GLU A 14 20.03 0.88 9.41
CA GLU A 14 20.23 2.25 8.92
C GLU A 14 19.48 2.45 7.60
N ARG A 15 18.86 3.63 7.46
CA ARG A 15 17.97 4.00 6.36
C ARG A 15 18.74 4.05 5.03
N LEU A 16 18.14 3.51 3.97
CA LEU A 16 18.75 3.46 2.63
C LEU A 16 19.00 4.86 2.09
N MET A 17 18.08 5.81 2.33
CA MET A 17 18.28 7.17 1.86
C MET A 17 19.46 7.86 2.54
N TYR A 18 19.62 7.69 3.86
CA TYR A 18 20.80 8.18 4.58
C TYR A 18 22.09 7.54 4.05
N LYS A 19 22.09 6.22 3.82
CA LYS A 19 23.22 5.51 3.19
C LYS A 19 23.54 6.04 1.80
N ASN A 20 22.54 6.30 0.95
CA ASN A 20 22.74 6.85 -0.38
C ASN A 20 23.45 8.21 -0.32
N LEU A 21 22.95 9.13 0.51
CA LEU A 21 23.51 10.49 0.62
C LEU A 21 24.91 10.52 1.22
N THR A 22 25.21 9.64 2.17
CA THR A 22 26.51 9.65 2.88
C THR A 22 27.57 8.80 2.19
N SER A 23 27.19 7.64 1.68
CA SER A 23 28.08 6.57 1.23
C SER A 23 27.76 6.01 -0.16
N GLY A 24 26.77 6.58 -0.85
CA GLY A 24 26.39 6.17 -2.19
C GLY A 24 27.55 6.26 -3.19
N ASN A 25 27.53 5.36 -4.18
CA ASN A 25 28.53 5.34 -5.24
C ASN A 25 28.49 6.66 -6.04
N SER A 26 29.61 7.36 -6.06
CA SER A 26 29.79 8.65 -6.75
C SER A 26 30.86 8.58 -7.84
N SER A 27 31.22 7.39 -8.32
CA SER A 27 32.27 7.22 -9.34
C SER A 27 31.90 7.80 -10.70
N ASN A 28 30.61 7.92 -11.02
CA ASN A 28 30.11 8.66 -12.17
C ASN A 28 29.57 10.04 -11.71
N PRO A 29 30.24 11.16 -12.02
CA PRO A 29 29.79 12.49 -11.63
C PRO A 29 28.42 12.87 -12.20
N SER A 30 28.05 12.33 -13.37
CA SER A 30 26.74 12.58 -14.01
C SER A 30 25.58 11.78 -13.37
N HIS A 31 25.90 10.79 -12.53
CA HIS A 31 24.93 9.98 -11.78
C HIS A 31 25.44 9.73 -10.35
N ASN A 32 25.69 10.82 -9.63
CA ASN A 32 26.21 10.76 -8.27
C ASN A 32 25.11 10.35 -7.28
N VAL A 33 25.19 9.15 -6.69
CA VAL A 33 24.18 8.67 -5.74
C VAL A 33 24.11 9.51 -4.45
N LYS A 34 25.10 10.36 -4.16
CA LYS A 34 25.05 11.28 -3.02
C LYS A 34 24.22 12.54 -3.27
N ASP A 35 23.82 12.80 -4.53
CA ASP A 35 22.86 13.85 -4.87
C ASP A 35 21.43 13.42 -4.49
N LEU A 36 20.63 14.34 -3.96
CA LEU A 36 19.28 14.05 -3.47
C LEU A 36 18.38 13.46 -4.56
N ASN A 37 18.37 14.05 -5.76
CA ASN A 37 17.48 13.60 -6.83
C ASN A 37 17.89 12.21 -7.30
N THR A 38 19.18 11.99 -7.48
CA THR A 38 19.72 10.68 -7.87
C THR A 38 19.44 9.63 -6.79
N ALA A 39 19.70 9.94 -5.52
CA ALA A 39 19.41 9.08 -4.37
C ALA A 39 17.93 8.69 -4.30
N LEU A 40 17.00 9.63 -4.53
CA LEU A 40 15.57 9.33 -4.56
C LEU A 40 15.24 8.34 -5.70
N ARG A 41 15.83 8.50 -6.89
CA ARG A 41 15.68 7.52 -7.98
C ARG A 41 16.20 6.14 -7.60
N ARG A 42 17.26 6.06 -6.81
CA ARG A 42 17.76 4.79 -6.25
C ARG A 42 16.75 4.14 -5.29
N ILE A 43 16.00 4.92 -4.52
CA ILE A 43 14.91 4.39 -3.70
C ILE A 43 13.73 3.96 -4.57
N GLU A 44 13.41 4.67 -5.66
CA GLU A 44 12.35 4.27 -6.62
C GLU A 44 12.58 2.86 -7.16
N ILE A 45 13.79 2.55 -7.64
CA ILE A 45 14.12 1.22 -8.17
C ILE A 45 14.08 0.15 -7.07
N CYS A 46 14.59 0.44 -5.87
CA CYS A 46 14.48 -0.49 -4.73
C CYS A 46 13.00 -0.80 -4.41
N ALA A 47 12.15 0.21 -4.37
CA ALA A 47 10.71 0.05 -4.17
C ALA A 47 10.06 -0.75 -5.30
N GLY A 48 10.48 -0.52 -6.55
CA GLY A 48 10.03 -1.27 -7.73
C GLY A 48 10.22 -2.77 -7.59
N PHE A 49 11.37 -3.23 -7.10
CA PHE A 49 11.62 -4.65 -6.84
C PHE A 49 10.98 -5.13 -5.54
N PHE A 50 11.02 -4.32 -4.47
CA PHE A 50 10.52 -4.74 -3.17
C PHE A 50 8.99 -4.85 -3.12
N LEU A 51 8.27 -3.81 -3.54
CA LEU A 51 6.81 -3.78 -3.49
C LEU A 51 6.17 -4.66 -4.57
N THR A 52 6.89 -5.05 -5.62
CA THR A 52 6.38 -6.05 -6.57
C THR A 52 6.66 -7.49 -6.12
N ALA A 53 7.56 -7.71 -5.15
CA ALA A 53 7.80 -9.05 -4.64
C ALA A 53 6.56 -9.61 -3.89
N PRO A 54 6.25 -10.91 -4.02
CA PRO A 54 5.16 -11.56 -3.30
C PRO A 54 5.23 -11.46 -1.78
N GLY A 55 4.08 -11.57 -1.12
CA GLY A 55 3.93 -11.59 0.34
C GLY A 55 3.87 -10.21 0.99
N PRO A 56 3.56 -10.12 2.29
CA PRO A 56 3.38 -8.86 3.00
C PRO A 56 4.67 -8.01 2.99
N LYS A 57 4.48 -6.69 3.01
CA LYS A 57 5.55 -5.68 2.91
C LYS A 57 5.39 -4.67 4.03
N MET A 58 6.46 -4.43 4.77
CA MET A 58 6.52 -3.37 5.76
C MET A 58 7.33 -2.20 5.19
N ILE A 59 6.75 -1.00 5.30
CA ILE A 59 7.39 0.27 4.97
C ILE A 59 7.64 0.96 6.30
N TRP A 60 8.88 1.33 6.55
CA TRP A 60 9.26 2.08 7.74
C TRP A 60 8.93 3.57 7.55
N GLU A 61 8.63 4.29 8.64
CA GLU A 61 8.03 5.62 8.54
C GLU A 61 8.83 6.58 7.64
N PHE A 62 8.11 7.31 6.80
CA PHE A 62 8.65 8.25 5.82
C PHE A 62 9.61 7.65 4.76
N GLY A 63 9.80 6.32 4.72
CA GLY A 63 10.62 5.66 3.70
C GLY A 63 10.11 5.93 2.27
N GLU A 64 8.79 6.05 2.10
CA GLU A 64 8.12 6.41 0.85
C GLU A 64 8.34 7.88 0.43
N LEU A 65 8.92 8.70 1.30
CA LEU A 65 9.31 10.09 1.06
C LEU A 65 10.83 10.29 1.08
N GLY A 66 11.60 9.20 1.18
CA GLY A 66 13.06 9.20 1.20
C GLY A 66 13.61 9.78 2.51
N TYR A 67 13.16 9.29 3.65
CA TYR A 67 13.62 9.79 4.94
C TYR A 67 15.12 9.59 5.15
N ASP A 68 15.82 10.70 5.33
CA ASP A 68 17.28 10.82 5.14
C ASP A 68 18.04 11.15 6.42
N PHE A 69 17.39 11.13 7.58
CA PHE A 69 18.10 11.20 8.85
C PHE A 69 18.63 9.82 9.25
N SER A 70 19.79 9.76 9.91
CA SER A 70 20.28 8.52 10.50
C SER A 70 19.34 8.00 11.59
N ILE A 71 19.29 6.68 11.75
CA ILE A 71 18.73 6.01 12.94
C ILE A 71 19.37 6.48 14.25
N ASN A 72 20.63 6.94 14.19
CA ASN A 72 21.44 7.35 15.33
C ASN A 72 21.52 8.87 15.47
N ARG A 73 20.62 9.61 14.80
CA ARG A 73 20.51 11.06 14.96
C ARG A 73 20.04 11.41 16.38
N CYS A 74 20.81 12.25 17.05
CA CYS A 74 20.48 12.85 18.34
C CYS A 74 19.57 14.08 18.17
N VAL A 75 18.89 14.46 19.25
CA VAL A 75 18.02 15.65 19.30
C VAL A 75 18.79 16.94 18.99
N ASP A 76 20.04 17.04 19.44
CA ASP A 76 20.93 18.19 19.22
C ASP A 76 21.45 18.33 17.78
N GLY A 77 21.19 17.31 16.96
CA GLY A 77 21.57 17.28 15.56
C GLY A 77 22.82 16.46 15.23
N SER A 78 23.54 15.95 16.23
CA SER A 78 24.67 15.05 16.04
C SER A 78 24.23 13.63 15.62
N VAL A 79 25.21 12.77 15.26
CA VAL A 79 24.97 11.35 14.99
C VAL A 79 25.82 10.53 15.96
N ASN A 80 25.16 9.77 16.83
CA ASN A 80 25.80 8.93 17.85
C ASN A 80 24.95 7.68 18.12
N ASN A 81 25.60 6.53 18.27
CA ASN A 81 24.91 5.24 18.51
C ASN A 81 24.02 5.23 19.77
N ASN A 82 24.29 6.09 20.75
CA ASN A 82 23.48 6.23 21.95
C ASN A 82 22.11 6.89 21.69
N CYS A 83 21.94 7.53 20.53
CA CYS A 83 20.73 8.28 20.18
C CYS A 83 19.74 7.47 19.33
N ARG A 84 19.85 6.14 19.32
CA ARG A 84 18.95 5.26 18.57
C ARG A 84 17.48 5.48 18.92
N LEU A 85 17.20 5.67 20.22
CA LEU A 85 15.85 5.85 20.75
C LEU A 85 15.39 7.31 20.80
N ASP A 86 16.27 8.25 20.46
CA ASP A 86 15.91 9.67 20.42
C ASP A 86 14.84 9.91 19.35
N ASN A 87 13.94 10.85 19.62
CA ASN A 87 12.93 11.27 18.66
C ASN A 87 13.59 11.85 17.41
N LYS A 88 13.17 11.35 16.24
CA LYS A 88 13.63 11.84 14.94
C LYS A 88 12.65 12.88 14.39
N PRO A 89 13.10 13.86 13.59
CA PRO A 89 12.23 14.92 13.08
C PRO A 89 11.07 14.39 12.24
N ILE A 90 9.83 14.82 12.49
CA ILE A 90 8.68 14.49 11.64
C ILE A 90 8.75 15.34 10.36
N ARG A 91 8.70 14.72 9.18
CA ARG A 91 8.92 15.41 7.88
C ARG A 91 7.73 15.33 6.93
N TRP A 92 6.58 15.86 7.36
CA TRP A 92 5.42 15.99 6.47
C TRP A 92 5.69 16.94 5.28
N ASP A 93 6.56 17.93 5.48
CA ASP A 93 7.03 18.88 4.46
C ASP A 93 7.71 18.20 3.27
N TYR A 94 8.21 16.96 3.42
CA TYR A 94 8.77 16.19 2.31
C TYR A 94 7.78 15.94 1.18
N LYS A 95 6.47 15.92 1.47
CA LYS A 95 5.45 15.73 0.45
C LYS A 95 5.35 16.93 -0.50
N ASP A 96 5.80 18.11 -0.09
CA ASP A 96 5.75 19.34 -0.89
C ASP A 96 6.98 19.48 -1.80
N VAL A 97 8.02 18.67 -1.58
CA VAL A 97 9.22 18.62 -2.42
C VAL A 97 8.96 17.70 -3.61
N ILE A 98 8.88 18.26 -4.82
CA ILE A 98 8.46 17.54 -6.06
C ILE A 98 9.17 16.18 -6.24
N PRO A 99 10.52 16.07 -6.16
CA PRO A 99 11.20 14.78 -6.26
C PRO A 99 10.79 13.74 -5.21
N ARG A 100 10.49 14.17 -3.97
CA ARG A 100 10.04 13.28 -2.89
C ARG A 100 8.58 12.90 -3.05
N LYS A 101 7.74 13.85 -3.51
CA LYS A 101 6.36 13.56 -3.91
C LYS A 101 6.31 12.50 -5.02
N ARG A 102 7.24 12.58 -5.99
CA ARG A 102 7.36 11.56 -7.03
C ARG A 102 7.63 10.18 -6.44
N LEU A 103 8.58 10.06 -5.50
CA LEU A 103 8.83 8.80 -4.80
C LEU A 103 7.57 8.26 -4.12
N TYR A 104 6.83 9.14 -3.43
CA TYR A 104 5.55 8.79 -2.83
C TYR A 104 4.54 8.29 -3.87
N ASP A 105 4.44 8.95 -5.03
CA ASP A 105 3.54 8.54 -6.11
C ASP A 105 3.92 7.17 -6.70
N ILE A 106 5.22 6.86 -6.80
CA ILE A 106 5.73 5.52 -7.19
C ILE A 106 5.31 4.47 -6.16
N TYR A 107 5.56 4.69 -4.86
CA TYR A 107 5.10 3.79 -3.79
C TYR A 107 3.58 3.60 -3.82
N SER A 108 2.82 4.69 -4.00
CA SER A 108 1.36 4.66 -4.10
C SER A 108 0.90 3.82 -5.28
N SER A 109 1.53 3.97 -6.45
CA SER A 109 1.20 3.21 -7.66
C SER A 109 1.50 1.72 -7.48
N LEU A 110 2.68 1.39 -6.96
CA LEU A 110 3.04 0.00 -6.67
C LEU A 110 2.09 -0.65 -5.67
N ASN A 111 1.68 0.07 -4.62
CA ASN A 111 0.68 -0.43 -3.68
C ASN A 111 -0.71 -0.59 -4.33
N LYS A 112 -1.14 0.35 -5.19
CA LYS A 112 -2.39 0.19 -5.95
C LYS A 112 -2.38 -1.07 -6.81
N LEU A 113 -1.26 -1.37 -7.48
CA LEU A 113 -1.08 -2.60 -8.25
C LEU A 113 -1.26 -3.84 -7.36
N ARG A 114 -0.72 -3.82 -6.13
CA ARG A 114 -0.85 -4.92 -5.17
C ARG A 114 -2.28 -5.26 -4.80
N PHE A 115 -3.16 -4.26 -4.77
CA PHE A 115 -4.58 -4.44 -4.47
C PHE A 115 -5.46 -4.52 -5.72
N HIS A 116 -4.88 -4.39 -6.92
CA HIS A 116 -5.65 -4.37 -8.16
C HIS A 116 -6.30 -5.74 -8.42
N PRO A 117 -7.61 -5.82 -8.73
CA PRO A 117 -8.32 -7.09 -8.89
C PRO A 117 -7.67 -8.06 -9.89
N TRP A 118 -7.08 -7.53 -10.97
CA TRP A 118 -6.42 -8.34 -12.00
C TRP A 118 -5.02 -8.83 -11.63
N TYR A 119 -4.37 -8.25 -10.62
CA TYR A 119 -2.97 -8.54 -10.29
C TYR A 119 -2.78 -8.99 -8.83
N LYS A 120 -3.75 -8.79 -7.93
CA LYS A 120 -3.63 -9.11 -6.50
C LYS A 120 -3.09 -10.52 -6.24
N ASP A 121 -3.48 -11.50 -7.06
CA ASP A 121 -3.11 -12.90 -6.92
C ASP A 121 -1.60 -13.13 -7.04
N VAL A 122 -0.89 -12.34 -7.87
CA VAL A 122 0.58 -12.42 -7.98
C VAL A 122 1.30 -12.00 -6.70
N PHE A 123 0.60 -11.40 -5.73
CA PHE A 123 1.16 -10.94 -4.47
C PHE A 123 0.72 -11.78 -3.27
N ILE A 124 -0.44 -12.44 -3.33
CA ILE A 124 -1.05 -13.12 -2.17
C ILE A 124 -1.27 -14.63 -2.35
N ALA A 125 -1.21 -15.16 -3.59
CA ALA A 125 -1.50 -16.57 -3.82
C ALA A 125 -0.41 -17.49 -3.22
N ASN A 126 -0.82 -18.65 -2.73
CA ASN A 126 0.10 -19.62 -2.11
C ASN A 126 1.08 -20.25 -3.10
N ASN A 127 0.78 -20.25 -4.40
CA ASN A 127 1.57 -20.93 -5.43
C ASN A 127 2.07 -19.98 -6.53
N ILE A 128 2.78 -18.91 -6.17
CA ILE A 128 3.29 -17.94 -7.16
C ILE A 128 4.55 -18.46 -7.84
N ASN A 129 4.63 -18.34 -9.17
CA ASN A 129 5.87 -18.62 -9.91
C ASN A 129 6.72 -17.34 -9.98
N LEU A 130 7.85 -17.35 -9.25
CA LEU A 130 8.80 -16.24 -9.18
C LEU A 130 10.15 -16.68 -9.77
N THR A 131 10.53 -16.07 -10.88
CA THR A 131 11.87 -16.18 -11.48
C THR A 131 12.59 -14.87 -11.31
N ARG A 132 13.86 -14.88 -10.90
CA ARG A 132 14.61 -13.65 -10.64
C ARG A 132 16.09 -13.81 -10.92
N SER A 133 16.72 -12.74 -11.41
CA SER A 133 18.16 -12.57 -11.44
C SER A 133 18.48 -11.31 -10.65
N LEU A 134 18.93 -11.46 -9.40
CA LEU A 134 19.21 -10.34 -8.50
C LEU A 134 20.71 -10.13 -8.27
N GLY A 135 21.57 -10.89 -8.94
CA GLY A 135 23.02 -10.68 -8.92
C GLY A 135 23.43 -9.54 -9.87
N GLY A 136 24.60 -8.94 -9.64
CA GLY A 136 25.15 -7.91 -10.52
C GLY A 136 24.31 -6.61 -10.57
N ALA A 137 24.60 -5.77 -11.57
CA ALA A 137 23.95 -4.47 -11.75
C ALA A 137 22.61 -4.54 -12.49
N PHE A 138 22.51 -5.35 -13.55
CA PHE A 138 21.26 -5.55 -14.27
C PHE A 138 20.43 -6.64 -13.57
N LYS A 139 19.34 -6.22 -12.91
CA LYS A 139 18.49 -7.13 -12.16
C LYS A 139 17.15 -7.32 -12.84
N THR A 140 16.58 -8.52 -12.69
CA THR A 140 15.29 -8.87 -13.27
C THR A 140 14.45 -9.70 -12.31
N MET A 141 13.13 -9.57 -12.45
CA MET A 141 12.16 -10.38 -11.72
C MET A 141 10.91 -10.58 -12.57
N THR A 142 10.46 -11.83 -12.69
CA THR A 142 9.21 -12.21 -13.34
C THR A 142 8.34 -12.91 -12.34
N ILE A 143 7.10 -12.43 -12.19
CA ILE A 143 6.12 -13.01 -11.30
C ILE A 143 4.89 -13.36 -12.12
N ARG A 144 4.46 -14.62 -12.02
CA ARG A 144 3.28 -15.15 -12.69
C ARG A 144 2.32 -15.73 -11.66
N SER A 145 1.06 -15.34 -11.79
CA SER A 145 -0.04 -15.94 -11.04
C SER A 145 -0.18 -17.42 -11.40
N ALA A 146 -0.50 -18.26 -10.41
CA ALA A 146 -0.90 -19.65 -10.67
C ALA A 146 -2.41 -19.83 -10.81
N THR A 147 -3.19 -18.80 -10.48
CA THR A 147 -4.66 -18.86 -10.48
C THR A 147 -5.26 -18.19 -11.71
N ASP A 148 -4.50 -17.31 -12.39
CA ASP A 148 -4.96 -16.62 -13.60
C ASP A 148 -3.80 -16.32 -14.57
N SER A 149 -4.07 -15.58 -15.65
CA SER A 149 -3.07 -15.21 -16.66
C SER A 149 -2.27 -13.95 -16.32
N SER A 150 -2.35 -13.41 -15.11
CA SER A 150 -1.61 -12.19 -14.75
C SER A 150 -0.11 -12.45 -14.62
N VAL A 151 0.67 -11.61 -15.28
CA VAL A 151 2.14 -11.67 -15.26
C VAL A 151 2.70 -10.27 -15.19
N LEU A 152 3.71 -10.09 -14.34
CA LEU A 152 4.48 -8.85 -14.27
C LEU A 152 5.98 -9.15 -14.36
N CYS A 153 6.69 -8.26 -15.03
CA CYS A 153 8.12 -8.35 -15.28
C CYS A 153 8.79 -7.04 -14.86
N ILE A 154 9.84 -7.12 -14.06
CA ILE A 154 10.63 -5.98 -13.60
C ILE A 154 12.03 -6.15 -14.16
N VAL A 155 12.57 -5.07 -14.71
CA VAL A 155 13.97 -4.96 -15.11
C VAL A 155 14.51 -3.66 -14.54
N GLY A 156 15.77 -3.65 -14.11
CA GLY A 156 16.36 -2.45 -13.53
C GLY A 156 17.88 -2.45 -13.52
N ASN A 157 18.46 -1.27 -13.72
CA ASN A 157 19.88 -1.02 -13.66
C ASN A 157 20.28 -0.40 -12.31
N PHE A 158 20.97 -1.20 -11.50
CA PHE A 158 21.49 -0.80 -10.19
C PHE A 158 22.92 -0.25 -10.25
N ASP A 159 23.50 -0.03 -11.43
CA ASP A 159 24.78 0.66 -11.58
C ASP A 159 24.61 2.19 -11.64
N VAL A 160 25.73 2.90 -11.60
CA VAL A 160 25.88 4.32 -11.95
C VAL A 160 26.28 4.52 -13.42
N ALA A 161 26.43 3.43 -14.19
CA ALA A 161 26.70 3.40 -15.62
C ALA A 161 25.57 2.71 -16.40
N ALA A 162 25.43 2.97 -17.70
CA ALA A 162 24.43 2.30 -18.52
C ALA A 162 24.74 0.79 -18.62
N GLN A 163 23.69 -0.04 -18.58
CA GLN A 163 23.80 -1.49 -18.62
C GLN A 163 22.94 -2.06 -19.73
N THR A 164 23.51 -2.96 -20.52
CA THR A 164 22.76 -3.80 -21.46
C THR A 164 22.67 -5.20 -20.88
N GLY A 165 21.45 -5.65 -20.56
CA GLY A 165 21.19 -6.99 -20.09
C GLY A 165 20.27 -7.75 -21.02
N THR A 166 20.38 -9.08 -21.01
CA THR A 166 19.47 -9.95 -21.75
C THR A 166 18.30 -10.35 -20.85
N PHE A 167 17.07 -10.21 -21.34
CA PHE A 167 15.86 -10.61 -20.63
C PHE A 167 14.88 -11.32 -21.57
N SER A 168 14.17 -12.32 -21.05
CA SER A 168 13.13 -13.05 -21.80
C SER A 168 11.79 -12.84 -21.13
N PHE A 169 10.89 -12.14 -21.81
CA PHE A 169 9.48 -12.09 -21.38
C PHE A 169 8.84 -13.47 -21.57
N PRO A 170 7.90 -13.89 -20.71
CA PRO A 170 7.30 -15.23 -20.78
C PRO A 170 6.55 -15.54 -22.09
N PHE A 171 6.13 -14.52 -22.83
CA PHE A 171 5.47 -14.64 -24.13
C PHE A 171 5.67 -13.35 -24.93
N GLY A 172 5.54 -13.48 -26.25
CA GLY A 172 5.56 -12.34 -27.16
C GLY A 172 4.28 -11.51 -27.11
N GLY A 173 4.34 -10.30 -27.63
CA GLY A 173 3.24 -9.35 -27.66
C GLY A 173 3.55 -8.05 -26.92
N THR A 174 2.52 -7.24 -26.70
CA THR A 174 2.64 -5.92 -26.09
C THR A 174 2.60 -6.01 -24.56
N TRP A 175 3.65 -5.48 -23.93
CA TRP A 175 3.75 -5.27 -22.50
C TRP A 175 3.62 -3.78 -22.20
N TYR A 176 3.02 -3.43 -21.07
CA TYR A 176 2.70 -2.05 -20.70
C TYR A 176 3.58 -1.62 -19.53
N ASP A 177 4.33 -0.52 -19.67
CA ASP A 177 5.09 0.05 -18.54
C ASP A 177 4.12 0.75 -17.60
N TYR A 178 4.00 0.21 -16.39
CA TYR A 178 3.03 0.67 -15.40
C TYR A 178 3.38 2.01 -14.77
N LEU A 179 4.68 2.32 -14.61
CA LEU A 179 5.12 3.47 -13.84
C LEU A 179 5.38 4.69 -14.72
N ASN A 180 5.91 4.47 -15.93
CA ASN A 180 6.27 5.56 -16.84
C ASN A 180 5.28 5.70 -18.00
N GLY A 181 4.39 4.72 -18.20
CA GLY A 181 3.54 4.63 -19.36
C GLY A 181 4.30 4.17 -20.62
N GLY A 182 3.57 3.97 -21.71
CA GLY A 182 4.12 3.41 -22.94
C GLY A 182 4.07 1.88 -22.98
N THR A 183 4.70 1.31 -24.00
CA THR A 183 4.63 -0.12 -24.30
C THR A 183 5.97 -0.67 -24.76
N PHE A 184 6.20 -1.95 -24.49
CA PHE A 184 7.31 -2.73 -24.99
C PHE A 184 6.79 -3.93 -25.81
N THR A 185 7.33 -4.13 -27.01
CA THR A 185 6.97 -5.28 -27.86
C THR A 185 7.95 -6.42 -27.59
N ALA A 186 7.49 -7.42 -26.85
CA ALA A 186 8.26 -8.61 -26.54
C ALA A 186 8.15 -9.66 -27.65
N THR A 187 9.22 -10.43 -27.86
CA THR A 187 9.24 -11.57 -28.79
C THR A 187 8.88 -12.90 -28.11
N GLY A 188 8.87 -12.94 -26.78
CA GLY A 188 8.77 -14.19 -26.01
C GLY A 188 10.07 -15.00 -26.00
N SER A 189 11.18 -14.37 -26.40
CA SER A 189 12.53 -14.93 -26.42
C SER A 189 13.51 -13.91 -25.83
N ALA A 190 14.77 -14.29 -25.70
CA ALA A 190 15.82 -13.42 -25.21
C ALA A 190 15.95 -12.14 -26.06
N GLN A 191 15.85 -10.99 -25.41
CA GLN A 191 16.05 -9.66 -26.00
C GLN A 191 17.06 -8.88 -25.17
N ASN A 192 17.93 -8.13 -25.84
CA ASN A 192 18.81 -7.18 -25.17
C ASN A 192 18.04 -5.90 -24.84
N ILE A 193 18.13 -5.49 -23.58
CA ILE A 193 17.50 -4.29 -23.04
C ILE A 193 18.62 -3.40 -22.51
N LEU A 194 18.75 -2.21 -23.09
CA LEU A 194 19.60 -1.15 -22.59
C LEU A 194 18.84 -0.34 -21.54
N LEU A 195 19.45 -0.13 -20.38
CA LEU A 195 18.93 0.70 -19.31
C LEU A 195 19.99 1.73 -18.90
N GLN A 196 19.60 3.00 -18.82
CA GLN A 196 20.40 4.08 -18.28
C GLN A 196 20.65 3.90 -16.78
N PRO A 197 21.64 4.60 -16.18
CA PRO A 197 21.91 4.51 -14.74
C PRO A 197 20.64 4.75 -13.89
N GLY A 198 20.32 3.81 -13.01
CA GLY A 198 19.13 3.88 -12.14
C GLY A 198 17.79 3.68 -12.83
N GLU A 199 17.77 3.41 -14.15
CA GLU A 199 16.54 3.17 -14.90
C GLU A 199 15.94 1.80 -14.55
N PHE A 200 14.61 1.76 -14.43
CA PHE A 200 13.87 0.53 -14.18
C PHE A 200 12.46 0.62 -14.75
N HIS A 201 11.88 -0.54 -15.03
CA HIS A 201 10.53 -0.66 -15.56
C HIS A 201 9.77 -1.77 -14.84
N VAL A 202 8.46 -1.55 -14.66
CA VAL A 202 7.51 -2.56 -14.20
C VAL A 202 6.53 -2.81 -15.34
N TYR A 203 6.74 -3.88 -16.08
CA TYR A 203 5.93 -4.28 -17.22
C TYR A 203 4.79 -5.20 -16.80
N LEU A 204 3.60 -4.88 -17.30
CA LEU A 204 2.38 -5.65 -17.10
C LEU A 204 1.92 -6.25 -18.42
N ASN A 205 1.40 -7.47 -18.37
CA ASN A 205 0.83 -8.13 -19.54
C ASN A 205 -0.60 -7.69 -19.90
N ARG A 206 -1.18 -6.74 -19.16
CA ARG A 206 -2.49 -6.14 -19.41
C ARG A 206 -2.39 -4.63 -19.23
N ASN A 207 -3.11 -3.88 -20.07
CA ASN A 207 -3.10 -2.44 -19.99
C ASN A 207 -3.96 -1.96 -18.80
N LEU A 208 -3.34 -1.28 -17.83
CA LEU A 208 -4.06 -0.61 -16.74
C LEU A 208 -4.31 0.88 -17.02
N VAL A 209 -3.76 1.45 -18.10
CA VAL A 209 -3.85 2.89 -18.44
C VAL A 209 -5.24 3.28 -18.98
N ASN A 210 -6.09 2.32 -19.37
CA ASN A 210 -7.49 2.55 -19.75
C ASN A 210 -8.45 1.50 -19.17
N ALA A 211 -7.97 0.68 -18.23
CA ALA A 211 -8.92 -0.04 -17.39
C ALA A 211 -9.66 1.05 -16.62
N VAL A 212 -10.95 1.22 -16.88
CA VAL A 212 -11.84 1.82 -15.89
C VAL A 212 -11.53 1.05 -14.61
N VAL A 213 -10.71 1.65 -13.77
CA VAL A 213 -10.39 1.10 -12.47
C VAL A 213 -11.73 1.23 -11.76
N THR A 214 -12.54 0.18 -11.83
CA THR A 214 -13.52 -0.06 -10.80
C THR A 214 -12.70 0.03 -9.52
N PRO A 215 -12.92 1.07 -8.70
CA PRO A 215 -11.94 1.54 -7.74
C PRO A 215 -11.39 0.37 -6.94
N VAL A 216 -10.07 0.23 -6.92
CA VAL A 216 -9.37 -0.63 -5.97
C VAL A 216 -9.97 -0.37 -4.60
N THR A 217 -10.59 -1.43 -4.07
CA THR A 217 -11.31 -1.42 -2.81
C THR A 217 -10.29 -1.54 -1.69
N THR A 218 -9.79 -0.42 -1.15
CA THR A 218 -9.25 -0.30 0.24
C THR A 218 -8.75 1.12 0.55
N THR A 219 -9.68 2.04 0.78
CA THR A 219 -9.70 2.93 1.96
C THR A 219 -11.03 3.66 1.90
N THR A 220 -11.80 3.51 2.96
CA THR A 220 -13.19 3.95 3.04
C THR A 220 -13.27 5.47 3.13
N THR A 221 -13.14 6.16 2.00
CA THR A 221 -13.86 7.43 1.80
C THR A 221 -15.24 7.03 1.29
N PRO A 222 -16.27 7.12 2.13
CA PRO A 222 -17.53 6.51 1.81
C PRO A 222 -18.25 7.45 0.82
N GLY A 223 -18.47 6.97 -0.39
CA GLY A 223 -19.24 7.69 -1.40
C GLY A 223 -20.62 7.09 -1.58
N ASN A 224 -20.72 5.75 -1.68
CA ASN A 224 -21.89 5.06 -2.23
C ASN A 224 -22.34 3.77 -1.50
N GLN A 225 -21.78 3.42 -0.34
CA GLN A 225 -22.22 2.24 0.43
C GLN A 225 -22.57 2.58 1.87
N LEU A 226 -23.66 1.99 2.39
CA LEU A 226 -23.99 2.01 3.80
C LEU A 226 -22.86 1.33 4.58
N LYS A 227 -22.32 2.02 5.57
CA LYS A 227 -21.29 1.48 6.48
C LYS A 227 -21.66 1.84 7.89
N ALA A 228 -21.35 0.97 8.82
CA ALA A 228 -21.56 1.23 10.22
C ALA A 228 -20.49 0.52 11.07
N MET A 229 -20.06 1.16 12.15
CA MET A 229 -19.16 0.58 13.14
C MET A 229 -19.48 1.17 14.52
N VAL A 230 -19.17 0.42 15.57
CA VAL A 230 -19.25 0.94 16.95
C VAL A 230 -17.84 1.24 17.45
N TYR A 231 -17.67 2.41 18.04
CA TYR A 231 -16.44 2.79 18.72
C TYR A 231 -16.72 3.62 19.99
N PRO A 232 -16.02 3.34 21.10
CA PRO A 232 -15.23 2.13 21.36
C PRO A 232 -16.10 0.85 21.42
N ASN A 233 -15.47 -0.30 21.14
CA ASN A 233 -16.06 -1.64 21.27
C ASN A 233 -14.98 -2.58 21.84
N PRO A 234 -15.09 -3.13 23.08
CA PRO A 234 -16.29 -3.26 23.91
C PRO A 234 -16.98 -1.94 24.33
N TRP A 235 -18.29 -2.02 24.56
CA TRP A 235 -19.16 -0.89 24.86
C TRP A 235 -18.72 -0.14 26.12
N GLN A 236 -18.74 1.18 26.04
CA GLN A 236 -18.55 2.14 27.12
C GLN A 236 -19.72 3.13 27.09
N SER A 237 -19.93 3.89 28.17
CA SER A 237 -21.00 4.88 28.23
C SER A 237 -20.93 5.96 27.14
N ASN A 238 -19.74 6.18 26.55
CA ASN A 238 -19.49 7.09 25.44
C ASN A 238 -19.44 6.39 24.06
N SER A 239 -19.75 5.10 23.96
CA SER A 239 -19.76 4.38 22.68
C SER A 239 -20.83 4.94 21.73
N VAL A 240 -20.41 5.16 20.49
CA VAL A 240 -21.26 5.63 19.40
C VAL A 240 -21.30 4.63 18.27
N LEU A 241 -22.42 4.58 17.57
CA LEU A 241 -22.54 3.98 16.26
C LEU A 241 -22.19 5.04 15.22
N GLU A 242 -21.01 4.93 14.62
CA GLU A 242 -20.65 5.71 13.45
C GLU A 242 -21.21 5.04 12.21
N LEU A 243 -22.00 5.77 11.43
CA LEU A 243 -22.51 5.29 10.16
C LEU A 243 -22.28 6.27 9.02
N TYR A 244 -22.11 5.74 7.82
CA TYR A 244 -22.18 6.52 6.60
C TYR A 244 -23.40 6.12 5.79
N VAL A 245 -24.23 7.11 5.48
CA VAL A 245 -25.44 6.98 4.68
C VAL A 245 -25.12 7.39 3.24
N PRO A 246 -25.22 6.47 2.26
CA PRO A 246 -24.80 6.74 0.88
C PRO A 246 -25.77 7.63 0.10
N GLN A 247 -27.03 7.64 0.48
CA GLN A 247 -28.09 8.47 -0.08
C GLN A 247 -29.06 8.79 1.05
N GLY A 248 -29.50 10.05 1.15
CA GLY A 248 -30.44 10.44 2.19
C GLY A 248 -31.75 9.65 2.13
N GLY A 249 -32.27 9.26 3.29
CA GLY A 249 -33.48 8.45 3.38
C GLY A 249 -33.67 7.83 4.75
N LYS A 250 -34.67 6.96 4.87
CA LYS A 250 -35.01 6.26 6.10
C LYS A 250 -33.89 5.28 6.49
N VAL A 251 -33.39 5.43 7.71
CA VAL A 251 -32.43 4.55 8.36
C VAL A 251 -33.07 3.96 9.60
N GLN A 252 -32.92 2.65 9.79
CA GLN A 252 -33.37 1.91 10.95
C GLN A 252 -32.21 1.10 11.52
N VAL A 253 -32.02 1.16 12.83
CA VAL A 253 -30.98 0.43 13.55
C VAL A 253 -31.66 -0.42 14.60
N ASP A 254 -31.67 -1.73 14.40
CA ASP A 254 -32.24 -2.69 15.33
C ASP A 254 -31.14 -3.44 16.08
N LEU A 255 -31.32 -3.65 17.37
CA LEU A 255 -30.44 -4.46 18.20
C LEU A 255 -30.99 -5.89 18.26
N LEU A 256 -30.16 -6.85 17.88
CA LEU A 256 -30.43 -8.27 17.87
C LEU A 256 -29.56 -8.99 18.91
N ASN A 257 -30.09 -10.06 19.50
CA ASN A 257 -29.30 -10.99 20.31
C ASN A 257 -28.52 -11.99 19.43
N ASN A 258 -27.77 -12.90 20.06
CA ASN A 258 -26.92 -13.89 19.37
C ASN A 258 -27.69 -14.96 18.56
N ILE A 259 -29.01 -15.08 18.73
CA ILE A 259 -29.89 -15.95 17.93
C ILE A 259 -30.67 -15.18 16.85
N GLY A 260 -30.39 -13.88 16.67
CA GLY A 260 -31.01 -13.04 15.64
C GLY A 260 -32.39 -12.49 15.99
N GLN A 261 -32.84 -12.63 17.24
CA GLN A 261 -34.08 -12.02 17.71
C GLN A 261 -33.88 -10.53 17.99
N GLN A 262 -34.78 -9.70 17.48
CA GLN A 262 -34.82 -8.27 17.78
C GLN A 262 -35.22 -8.00 19.22
N VAL A 263 -34.36 -7.28 19.93
CA VAL A 263 -34.52 -6.90 21.33
C VAL A 263 -35.07 -5.48 21.44
N THR A 264 -34.54 -4.54 20.67
CA THR A 264 -35.05 -3.16 20.61
C THR A 264 -34.59 -2.47 19.32
N THR A 265 -35.21 -1.34 18.98
CA THR A 265 -34.73 -0.42 17.95
C THR A 265 -33.94 0.71 18.61
N ILE A 266 -32.70 0.92 18.17
CA ILE A 266 -31.78 1.98 18.63
C ILE A 266 -32.09 3.30 17.95
N PHE A 267 -32.39 3.27 16.65
CA PHE A 267 -32.69 4.45 15.87
C PHE A 267 -33.68 4.12 14.74
N SER A 268 -34.62 5.02 14.46
CA SER A 268 -35.47 4.95 13.27
C SER A 268 -35.82 6.37 12.84
N GLY A 269 -35.34 6.79 11.68
CA GLY A 269 -35.52 8.17 11.22
C GLY A 269 -34.86 8.43 9.86
N ASN A 270 -35.07 9.61 9.31
CA ASN A 270 -34.42 10.01 8.06
C ASN A 270 -33.04 10.62 8.36
N LEU A 271 -32.02 10.16 7.66
CA LEU A 271 -30.67 10.73 7.70
C LEU A 271 -30.28 11.24 6.32
N SER A 272 -29.56 12.36 6.27
CA SER A 272 -29.00 12.90 5.03
C SER A 272 -27.84 12.03 4.53
N ARG A 273 -27.46 12.20 3.26
CA ARG A 273 -26.22 11.59 2.76
C ARG A 273 -25.04 12.13 3.58
N GLY A 274 -24.16 11.24 4.05
CA GLY A 274 -22.98 11.64 4.80
C GLY A 274 -22.71 10.76 6.02
N LYS A 275 -21.76 11.20 6.85
CA LYS A 275 -21.42 10.56 8.12
C LYS A 275 -22.38 11.03 9.21
N HIS A 276 -22.80 10.11 10.06
CA HIS A 276 -23.61 10.35 11.24
C HIS A 276 -23.02 9.59 12.42
N SER A 277 -23.19 10.13 13.61
CA SER A 277 -22.79 9.50 14.87
C SER A 277 -24.03 9.41 15.75
N LEU A 278 -24.40 8.19 16.15
CA LEU A 278 -25.57 7.94 16.97
C LEU A 278 -25.11 7.42 18.34
N PRO A 279 -25.43 8.10 19.46
CA PRO A 279 -25.11 7.61 20.79
C PRO A 279 -25.88 6.33 21.10
N LEU A 280 -25.20 5.37 21.75
CA LEU A 280 -25.79 4.08 22.12
C LEU A 280 -26.28 4.01 23.58
N SER A 281 -25.87 4.96 24.42
CA SER A 281 -26.05 4.96 25.88
C SER A 281 -27.50 4.71 26.29
N ASP A 282 -28.45 5.41 25.70
CA ASP A 282 -29.81 5.51 26.26
C ASP A 282 -30.65 4.23 26.09
N LYS A 283 -30.15 3.26 25.30
CA LYS A 283 -30.87 2.03 24.95
C LYS A 283 -30.12 0.73 25.26
N ILE A 284 -28.87 0.81 25.73
CA ILE A 284 -27.97 -0.35 25.88
C ILE A 284 -27.47 -0.53 27.32
N ASN A 285 -27.60 0.48 28.19
CA ASN A 285 -27.07 0.49 29.57
C ASN A 285 -27.46 -0.70 30.47
N ASN A 286 -28.58 -1.37 30.23
CA ASN A 286 -29.12 -2.43 31.09
C ASN A 286 -29.10 -3.82 30.46
N LEU A 287 -28.31 -4.02 29.40
CA LEU A 287 -28.20 -5.31 28.74
C LEU A 287 -27.10 -6.16 29.39
N PRO A 288 -27.29 -7.49 29.52
CA PRO A 288 -26.27 -8.35 30.06
C PRO A 288 -25.01 -8.38 29.18
N ALA A 289 -23.88 -8.63 29.82
CA ALA A 289 -22.61 -8.87 29.14
C ALA A 289 -22.77 -9.99 28.11
N GLY A 290 -22.25 -9.77 26.90
CA GLY A 290 -22.44 -10.67 25.78
C GLY A 290 -22.18 -10.03 24.43
N ILE A 291 -22.39 -10.84 23.39
CA ILE A 291 -22.28 -10.42 21.99
C ILE A 291 -23.67 -10.07 21.48
N TRP A 292 -23.78 -8.88 20.93
CA TRP A 292 -24.97 -8.31 20.33
C TRP A 292 -24.71 -7.90 18.88
N ILE A 293 -25.76 -7.78 18.08
CA ILE A 293 -25.67 -7.38 16.68
C ILE A 293 -26.56 -6.16 16.45
N LEU A 294 -25.98 -5.04 16.02
CA LEU A 294 -26.73 -3.90 15.50
C LEU A 294 -26.96 -4.12 14.00
N ASN A 295 -28.20 -4.33 13.60
CA ASN A 295 -28.57 -4.42 12.20
C ASN A 295 -28.96 -3.02 11.68
N VAL A 296 -28.07 -2.41 10.90
CA VAL A 296 -28.27 -1.07 10.33
C VAL A 296 -28.85 -1.20 8.93
N GLN A 297 -30.06 -0.70 8.73
CA GLN A 297 -30.81 -0.75 7.48
C GLN A 297 -30.97 0.66 6.90
N SER A 298 -30.73 0.80 5.60
CA SER A 298 -31.00 2.02 4.85
C SER A 298 -31.46 1.63 3.45
N GLN A 299 -32.67 2.05 3.06
CA GLN A 299 -33.32 1.57 1.82
C GLN A 299 -33.33 0.02 1.76
N ASN A 300 -32.82 -0.58 0.67
CA ASN A 300 -32.77 -2.04 0.47
C ASN A 300 -31.45 -2.69 0.93
N LYS A 301 -30.66 -2.00 1.77
CA LYS A 301 -29.36 -2.50 2.24
C LYS A 301 -29.35 -2.60 3.76
N ALA A 302 -28.85 -3.73 4.26
CA ALA A 302 -28.63 -3.99 5.67
C ALA A 302 -27.13 -4.23 5.92
N THR A 303 -26.61 -3.78 7.05
CA THR A 303 -25.23 -4.00 7.49
C THR A 303 -25.22 -4.35 8.97
N PRO A 304 -24.88 -5.60 9.34
CA PRO A 304 -24.75 -5.98 10.74
C PRO A 304 -23.44 -5.44 11.33
N VAL A 305 -23.49 -4.97 12.57
CA VAL A 305 -22.34 -4.50 13.33
C VAL A 305 -22.28 -5.23 14.65
N LYS A 306 -21.17 -5.92 14.92
CA LYS A 306 -20.96 -6.60 16.19
C LYS A 306 -20.74 -5.59 17.32
N LEU A 307 -21.47 -5.75 18.41
CA LEU A 307 -21.32 -5.01 19.65
C LEU A 307 -20.97 -6.00 20.78
N VAL A 308 -19.93 -5.70 21.56
CA VAL A 308 -19.56 -6.48 22.74
C VAL A 308 -19.88 -5.65 23.97
N ILE A 309 -20.70 -6.18 24.88
CA ILE A 309 -20.97 -5.61 26.20
C ILE A 309 -20.22 -6.47 27.22
N GLN A 310 -19.48 -5.85 28.12
CA GLN A 310 -18.71 -6.51 29.18
C GLN A 310 -19.24 -6.10 30.55
#